data_AF-G8NVI7-F1
#
_entry.id   AF-G8NVI7-F1
#
_cell.length_a   1.000
_cell.length_b   1.000
_cell.length_c   1.000
_cell.angle_alpha   90.00
_cell.angle_beta   90.00
_cell.angle_gamma   90.00
#
_symmetry.space_group_name_H-M   'P 1'
#
loop_
_entity.id
_entity.type
_entity.pdbx_description
1 polymer ?
#
loop_
_entity_poly.entity_id
_entity_poly.type
_entity_poly.pdbx_seq_one_letter_code
_entity_poly.pdbx_strand_id
1 'polypeptide(L)'
;MKSGYLWRRLFGALAAVSLAFIAAEPPLAHGQGAYPSQTPLAFDVATVKPDDPGKMIMSDLRVYPGGRLIIHGYSLRALISEAFDLPGWQVVGGQKWVDTSRFDIEGKPPGELRNTISGGEFSHFGIHDLQVRLMLQALLIERFHLKFHMESPEGTVYLLKRGDGPLRLEASELNLYTRSEDGSITPRDAYPTGDVGMASGAPVAIYQTSMLQLARVLSNLKQVPVSDQTGLPGFYNFKSKTVLTDEDFKNGGTMHFLVDAVPEMGLKLVKTRGVVEKLAIDNVEPLSAD
;
A
#
# COMPACT_ATOMS: atom_id res chain seq x y z
N MET A 1 -53.74 -22.03 -26.47
CA MET A 1 -54.80 -22.62 -25.63
C MET A 1 -54.35 -22.46 -24.19
N LYS A 2 -54.92 -21.48 -23.46
CA LYS A 2 -55.95 -21.65 -22.39
C LYS A 2 -55.37 -22.47 -21.23
N SER A 3 -55.44 -22.12 -19.95
CA SER A 3 -56.16 -21.14 -19.11
C SER A 3 -55.68 -21.46 -17.67
N GLY A 4 -55.60 -20.51 -16.73
CA GLY A 4 -56.53 -20.41 -15.58
C GLY A 4 -56.48 -21.62 -14.63
N TYR A 5 -56.42 -21.51 -13.31
CA TYR A 5 -57.42 -20.83 -12.49
C TYR A 5 -56.95 -20.67 -11.04
N LEU A 6 -57.25 -19.50 -10.49
CA LEU A 6 -57.41 -19.24 -9.06
C LEU A 6 -58.43 -20.18 -8.42
N TRP A 7 -58.23 -20.48 -7.12
CA TRP A 7 -59.34 -20.71 -6.21
C TRP A 7 -59.26 -19.82 -4.98
N ARG A 8 -60.46 -19.52 -4.47
CA ARG A 8 -60.84 -18.35 -3.68
C ARG A 8 -61.87 -18.87 -2.67
N ARG A 9 -61.92 -18.25 -1.47
CA ARG A 9 -63.03 -18.22 -0.48
C ARG A 9 -63.15 -19.42 0.47
N LEU A 10 -63.69 -19.33 1.69
CA LEU A 10 -63.94 -18.31 2.74
C LEU A 10 -64.64 -19.06 3.91
N PHE A 11 -64.64 -18.42 5.09
CA PHE A 11 -65.59 -18.53 6.23
C PHE A 11 -65.42 -19.62 7.30
N GLY A 12 -65.42 -19.15 8.56
CA GLY A 12 -65.67 -19.92 9.77
C GLY A 12 -65.35 -19.12 11.03
N ALA A 13 -66.28 -18.26 11.46
CA ALA A 13 -66.19 -17.46 12.68
C ALA A 13 -66.46 -18.29 13.94
N LEU A 14 -65.77 -17.97 15.04
CA LEU A 14 -66.26 -18.21 16.40
C LEU A 14 -65.70 -17.13 17.32
N ALA A 15 -66.62 -16.32 17.85
CA ALA A 15 -66.37 -15.29 18.84
C ALA A 15 -66.24 -15.92 20.23
N ALA A 16 -65.25 -15.47 21.01
CA ALA A 16 -65.25 -15.60 22.46
C ALA A 16 -64.83 -14.25 23.04
N VAL A 17 -65.75 -13.62 23.76
CA VAL A 17 -65.50 -12.42 24.56
C VAL A 17 -64.92 -12.88 25.90
N SER A 18 -63.79 -12.30 26.31
CA SER A 18 -63.33 -12.35 27.71
C SER A 18 -62.63 -11.03 28.03
N LEU A 19 -63.20 -10.30 28.98
CA LEU A 19 -62.54 -9.17 29.65
C LEU A 19 -61.31 -9.68 30.42
N ALA A 20 -60.20 -8.96 30.40
CA ALA A 20 -59.72 -8.20 31.57
C ALA A 20 -58.24 -7.76 31.46
N PHE A 21 -57.95 -6.69 32.22
CA PHE A 21 -56.66 -6.12 32.64
C PHE A 21 -55.81 -5.38 31.59
N ILE A 22 -55.97 -4.05 31.57
CA ILE A 22 -54.92 -3.13 31.11
C ILE A 22 -53.82 -3.17 32.19
N ALA A 23 -52.78 -3.95 31.93
CA ALA A 23 -51.52 -3.80 32.64
C ALA A 23 -50.80 -2.57 32.07
N ALA A 24 -50.53 -1.57 32.92
CA ALA A 24 -49.64 -0.49 32.56
C ALA A 24 -48.21 -1.04 32.49
N GLU A 25 -47.66 -1.15 31.28
CA GLU A 25 -46.25 -1.50 31.09
C GLU A 25 -45.37 -0.33 31.56
N PRO A 26 -44.30 -0.57 32.33
CA PRO A 26 -43.33 0.46 32.65
C PRO A 26 -42.62 0.86 31.34
N PRO A 27 -42.21 2.13 31.19
CA PRO A 27 -41.45 2.55 30.02
C PRO A 27 -40.15 1.75 29.97
N LEU A 28 -39.95 1.03 28.86
CA LEU A 28 -38.68 0.39 28.54
C LEU A 28 -37.59 1.47 28.58
N ALA A 29 -36.77 1.40 29.62
CA ALA A 29 -35.52 2.12 29.70
C ALA A 29 -34.69 1.69 28.47
N HIS A 30 -34.48 2.64 27.55
CA HIS A 30 -33.56 2.44 26.44
C HIS A 30 -32.16 2.34 27.03
N GLY A 31 -31.68 1.11 27.22
CA GLY A 31 -30.27 0.84 27.46
C GLY A 31 -29.47 1.49 26.34
N GLN A 32 -28.60 2.43 26.69
CA GLN A 32 -27.59 2.94 25.78
C GLN A 32 -26.68 1.75 25.43
N GLY A 33 -26.95 1.13 24.29
CA GLY A 33 -25.99 0.23 23.67
C GLY A 33 -24.76 1.05 23.33
N ALA A 34 -23.68 0.87 24.10
CA ALA A 34 -22.36 1.29 23.70
C ALA A 34 -22.04 0.51 22.41
N TYR A 35 -22.17 1.19 21.27
CA TYR A 35 -21.52 0.74 20.06
C TYR A 35 -20.03 0.63 20.39
N PRO A 36 -19.34 -0.48 20.06
CA PRO A 36 -17.89 -0.51 20.18
C PRO A 36 -17.37 0.65 19.33
N SER A 37 -16.86 1.68 20.00
CA SER A 37 -16.16 2.78 19.36
C SER A 37 -15.00 2.14 18.61
N GLN A 38 -15.11 2.04 17.28
CA GLN A 38 -13.97 1.69 16.44
C GLN A 38 -12.89 2.71 16.77
N THR A 39 -11.80 2.24 17.38
CA THR A 39 -10.65 3.09 17.66
C THR A 39 -10.27 3.80 16.36
N PRO A 40 -10.24 5.15 16.34
CA PRO A 40 -9.83 5.88 15.15
C PRO A 40 -8.47 5.35 14.67
N LEU A 41 -8.36 5.06 13.38
CA LEU A 41 -7.12 4.55 12.81
C LEU A 41 -6.13 5.70 12.63
N ALA A 42 -5.51 6.10 13.74
CA ALA A 42 -4.53 7.17 13.84
C ALA A 42 -3.37 6.72 14.74
N PHE A 43 -2.21 7.37 14.62
CA PHE A 43 -1.11 7.15 15.54
C PHE A 43 -1.42 7.76 16.93
N ASP A 44 -1.14 7.03 18.01
CA ASP A 44 -1.22 7.55 19.39
C ASP A 44 -0.24 8.70 19.61
N VAL A 45 0.95 8.55 19.03
CA VAL A 45 2.03 9.54 19.09
C VAL A 45 2.61 9.64 17.70
N ALA A 46 2.56 10.85 17.12
CA ALA A 46 3.22 11.15 15.88
C ALA A 46 4.01 12.46 15.99
N THR A 47 5.15 12.51 15.30
CA THR A 47 5.92 13.73 15.08
C THR A 47 6.09 13.90 13.58
N VAL A 48 5.96 15.15 13.13
CA VAL A 48 6.28 15.56 11.76
C VAL A 48 7.19 16.78 11.90
N LYS A 49 8.38 16.72 11.32
CA LYS A 49 9.37 17.80 11.42
C LYS A 49 9.93 18.09 10.05
N PRO A 50 10.27 19.36 9.72
CA PRO A 50 11.14 19.64 8.60
C PRO A 50 12.44 18.81 8.75
N ASP A 51 12.86 18.19 7.65
CA ASP A 51 14.13 17.48 7.59
C ASP A 51 15.29 18.48 7.69
N ASP A 52 16.41 18.03 8.26
CA ASP A 52 17.60 18.86 8.45
C ASP A 52 18.52 18.71 7.22
N PRO A 53 18.69 19.75 6.40
CA PRO A 53 19.50 19.68 5.19
C PRO A 53 20.99 19.42 5.48
N GLY A 54 21.44 19.58 6.73
CA GLY A 54 22.79 19.23 7.17
C GLY A 54 22.98 17.76 7.56
N LYS A 55 21.90 16.98 7.69
CA LYS A 55 21.99 15.53 7.93
C LYS A 55 22.36 14.82 6.65
N MET A 56 23.46 14.08 6.68
CA MET A 56 23.88 13.15 5.61
C MET A 56 23.13 11.82 5.72
N ILE A 57 21.80 11.86 5.94
CA ILE A 57 20.95 10.66 5.99
C ILE A 57 20.30 10.52 4.61
N MET A 58 20.53 9.40 3.94
CA MET A 58 19.72 9.06 2.76
C MET A 58 18.26 8.91 3.16
N SER A 59 17.34 9.34 2.28
CA SER A 59 15.91 9.14 2.51
C SER A 59 15.63 7.67 2.83
N ASP A 60 14.93 7.43 3.94
CA ASP A 60 14.71 6.09 4.48
C ASP A 60 13.28 5.96 4.99
N LEU A 61 12.72 4.76 4.93
CA LEU A 61 11.39 4.42 5.41
C LEU A 61 11.43 3.06 6.08
N ARG A 62 10.96 3.01 7.33
CA ARG A 62 10.92 1.79 8.14
C ARG A 62 9.59 1.64 8.82
N VAL A 63 9.01 0.44 8.70
CA VAL A 63 7.89 -0.01 9.51
C VAL A 63 8.39 -1.14 10.39
N TYR A 64 8.43 -0.91 11.70
CA TYR A 64 8.84 -1.91 12.68
C TYR A 64 7.67 -2.84 13.05
N PRO A 65 7.94 -4.03 13.61
CA PRO A 65 6.94 -4.85 14.29
C PRO A 65 6.05 -4.01 15.21
N GLY A 66 4.73 -4.21 15.12
CA GLY A 66 3.76 -3.39 15.83
C GLY A 66 3.44 -2.04 15.17
N GLY A 67 3.97 -1.77 13.97
CA GLY A 67 3.57 -0.67 13.11
C GLY A 67 4.18 0.68 13.44
N ARG A 68 5.24 0.74 14.27
CA ARG A 68 6.00 1.99 14.45
C ARG A 68 6.61 2.38 13.10
N LEU A 69 6.22 3.54 12.61
CA LEU A 69 6.66 4.11 11.35
C LEU A 69 7.78 5.13 11.61
N ILE A 70 8.87 5.03 10.86
CA ILE A 70 9.93 6.03 10.80
C ILE A 70 10.18 6.36 9.33
N ILE A 71 10.14 7.65 8.97
CA ILE A 71 10.45 8.16 7.64
C ILE A 71 11.45 9.29 7.80
N HIS A 72 12.50 9.31 6.97
CA HIS A 72 13.51 10.34 6.95
C HIS A 72 13.63 11.02 5.60
N GLY A 73 13.62 12.35 5.59
CA GLY A 73 13.90 13.15 4.39
C GLY A 73 12.99 12.83 3.20
N TYR A 74 11.68 12.65 3.40
CA TYR A 74 10.71 12.46 2.31
C TYR A 74 10.05 13.78 1.90
N SER A 75 9.77 13.96 0.61
CA SER A 75 8.91 15.06 0.15
C SER A 75 7.46 14.83 0.55
N LEU A 76 6.62 15.87 0.60
CA LEU A 76 5.19 15.66 0.83
C LEU A 76 4.57 14.81 -0.29
N ARG A 77 5.00 14.95 -1.54
CA ARG A 77 4.55 14.06 -2.63
C ARG A 77 4.90 12.60 -2.36
N ALA A 78 6.12 12.33 -1.89
CA ALA A 78 6.55 10.98 -1.56
C ALA A 78 5.77 10.40 -0.38
N LEU A 79 5.50 11.22 0.66
CA LEU A 79 4.65 10.81 1.78
C LEU A 79 3.23 10.43 1.33
N ILE A 80 2.62 11.24 0.45
CA ILE A 80 1.30 10.94 -0.13
C ILE A 80 1.36 9.66 -0.98
N SER A 81 2.40 9.52 -1.82
CA SER A 81 2.64 8.33 -2.64
C SER A 81 2.68 7.05 -1.79
N GLU A 82 3.38 7.07 -0.65
CA GLU A 82 3.42 5.93 0.27
C GLU A 82 2.11 5.71 1.04
N ALA A 83 1.47 6.79 1.50
CA ALA A 83 0.22 6.71 2.24
C ALA A 83 -0.93 6.11 1.42
N PHE A 84 -0.94 6.34 0.10
CA PHE A 84 -1.99 5.87 -0.81
C PHE A 84 -1.58 4.66 -1.66
N ASP A 85 -0.37 4.13 -1.49
CA ASP A 85 0.17 3.03 -2.31
C ASP A 85 0.13 3.32 -3.82
N LEU A 86 0.48 4.56 -4.18
CA LEU A 86 0.51 5.02 -5.56
C LEU A 86 1.95 5.29 -6.01
N PRO A 87 2.34 4.97 -7.24
CA PRO A 87 3.53 5.52 -7.87
C PRO A 87 3.57 7.06 -7.80
N GLY A 88 4.74 7.64 -7.57
CA GLY A 88 4.86 9.08 -7.32
C GLY A 88 4.36 9.96 -8.48
N TRP A 89 4.43 9.46 -9.71
CA TRP A 89 3.93 10.15 -10.91
C TRP A 89 2.39 10.17 -11.01
N GLN A 90 1.68 9.32 -10.23
CA GLN A 90 0.21 9.33 -10.12
C GLN A 90 -0.31 10.33 -9.09
N VAL A 91 0.57 10.92 -8.27
CA VAL A 91 0.22 12.03 -7.38
C VAL A 91 0.48 13.33 -8.13
N VAL A 92 -0.56 14.11 -8.43
CA VAL A 92 -0.50 15.32 -9.26
C VAL A 92 -1.00 16.57 -8.53
N GLY A 93 -0.70 17.75 -9.07
CA GLY A 93 -1.05 19.03 -8.44
C GLY A 93 -0.15 19.39 -7.26
N GLY A 94 -0.62 20.34 -6.43
CA GLY A 94 0.12 20.89 -5.30
C GLY A 94 1.07 22.04 -5.67
N GLN A 95 1.47 22.80 -4.66
CA GLN A 95 2.43 23.91 -4.79
C GLN A 95 3.86 23.36 -4.89
N LYS A 96 4.81 24.17 -5.42
CA LYS A 96 6.21 23.74 -5.65
C LYS A 96 6.88 23.10 -4.42
N TRP A 97 6.56 23.55 -3.21
CA TRP A 97 7.18 23.05 -1.98
C TRP A 97 6.83 21.59 -1.68
N VAL A 98 5.72 21.06 -2.22
CA VAL A 98 5.30 19.66 -2.07
C VAL A 98 6.39 18.70 -2.58
N ASP A 99 7.15 19.12 -3.59
CA ASP A 99 8.23 18.36 -4.22
C ASP A 99 9.62 18.66 -3.65
N THR A 100 9.81 19.80 -2.98
CA THR A 100 11.13 20.27 -2.56
C THR A 100 11.35 20.25 -1.06
N SER A 101 10.34 20.57 -0.26
CA SER A 101 10.43 20.44 1.19
C SER A 101 10.55 18.98 1.58
N ARG A 102 11.29 18.71 2.66
CA ARG A 102 11.56 17.37 3.15
C ARG A 102 11.14 17.27 4.60
N PHE A 103 10.66 16.10 5.00
CA PHE A 103 10.09 15.88 6.32
C PHE A 103 10.58 14.56 6.92
N ASP A 104 10.83 14.61 8.22
CA ASP A 104 11.02 13.45 9.09
C ASP A 104 9.68 13.14 9.78
N ILE A 105 9.26 11.88 9.76
CA ILE A 105 8.07 11.39 10.46
C ILE A 105 8.44 10.25 11.40
N GLU A 106 7.95 10.30 12.62
CA GLU A 106 7.87 9.13 13.50
C GLU A 106 6.44 8.97 13.99
N GLY A 107 5.84 7.80 13.78
CA GLY A 107 4.49 7.47 14.21
C GLY A 107 4.45 6.16 15.00
N LYS A 108 3.70 6.13 16.11
CA LYS A 108 3.51 4.95 16.95
C LYS A 108 2.03 4.59 17.02
N PRO A 109 1.63 3.38 16.57
CA PRO A 109 0.23 2.99 16.64
C PRO A 109 -0.26 2.80 18.08
N PRO A 110 -1.59 2.89 18.29
CA PRO A 110 -2.27 2.48 19.50
C PRO A 110 -1.87 1.09 19.95
N GLY A 111 -1.70 0.91 21.26
CA GLY A 111 -1.29 -0.37 21.86
C GLY A 111 -2.10 -1.57 21.34
N GLU A 112 -3.41 -1.39 21.21
CA GLU A 112 -4.35 -2.41 20.75
C GLU A 112 -4.13 -2.84 19.30
N LEU A 113 -3.63 -1.94 18.44
CA LEU A 113 -3.38 -2.25 17.03
C LEU A 113 -2.02 -2.93 16.81
N ARG A 114 -1.08 -2.82 17.75
CA ARG A 114 0.29 -3.32 17.57
C ARG A 114 0.34 -4.83 17.30
N ASN A 115 -0.54 -5.61 17.94
CA ASN A 115 -0.57 -7.06 17.73
C ASN A 115 -1.21 -7.47 16.39
N THR A 116 -1.90 -6.54 15.72
CA THR A 116 -2.51 -6.77 14.40
C THR A 116 -1.62 -6.32 13.24
N ILE A 117 -0.64 -5.47 13.53
CA ILE A 117 0.33 -4.97 12.57
C ILE A 117 1.58 -5.84 12.69
N SER A 118 1.62 -6.88 11.86
CA SER A 118 2.70 -7.88 11.87
C SER A 118 4.08 -7.25 11.60
N GLY A 119 4.12 -6.00 11.09
CA GLY A 119 5.32 -5.17 10.88
C GLY A 119 6.47 -5.89 10.18
N GLY A 120 6.13 -6.93 9.43
CA GLY A 120 7.07 -7.92 8.93
C GLY A 120 7.60 -7.59 7.54
N GLU A 121 6.93 -6.73 6.79
CA GLU A 121 7.33 -6.45 5.42
C GLU A 121 8.08 -5.12 5.37
N PHE A 122 9.25 -5.09 6.03
CA PHE A 122 10.28 -4.12 5.66
C PHE A 122 10.50 -4.32 4.15
N SER A 123 10.27 -3.29 3.35
CA SER A 123 10.40 -3.37 1.90
C SER A 123 10.96 -2.09 1.35
N HIS A 124 11.90 -2.18 0.40
CA HIS A 124 12.40 -0.99 -0.31
C HIS A 124 11.32 -0.35 -1.19
N PHE A 125 10.20 -1.05 -1.41
CA PHE A 125 9.11 -0.61 -2.28
C PHE A 125 7.92 0.02 -1.55
N GLY A 126 8.04 0.35 -0.26
CA GLY A 126 7.05 1.16 0.46
C GLY A 126 6.39 0.51 1.68
N ILE A 127 5.28 1.10 2.15
CA ILE A 127 4.50 0.63 3.31
C ILE A 127 3.48 -0.42 2.84
N HIS A 128 3.64 -1.70 3.20
CA HIS A 128 2.71 -2.77 2.81
C HIS A 128 1.47 -2.89 3.70
N ASP A 129 1.60 -2.58 4.99
CA ASP A 129 0.50 -2.69 5.93
C ASP A 129 -0.54 -1.58 5.71
N LEU A 130 -1.78 -1.99 5.39
CA LEU A 130 -2.89 -1.08 5.13
C LEU A 130 -3.22 -0.19 6.34
N GLN A 131 -3.11 -0.72 7.56
CA GLN A 131 -3.41 0.05 8.77
C GLN A 131 -2.39 1.17 8.96
N VAL A 132 -1.10 0.88 8.73
CA VAL A 132 -0.04 1.90 8.77
C VAL A 132 -0.23 2.96 7.69
N ARG A 133 -0.61 2.56 6.47
CA ARG A 133 -0.94 3.52 5.39
C ARG A 133 -2.09 4.43 5.78
N LEU A 134 -3.18 3.89 6.32
CA LEU A 134 -4.34 4.69 6.74
C LEU A 134 -4.01 5.64 7.91
N MET A 135 -3.18 5.22 8.87
CA MET A 135 -2.68 6.12 9.93
C MET A 135 -1.81 7.24 9.36
N LEU A 136 -0.97 6.96 8.35
CA LEU A 136 -0.20 7.98 7.66
C LEU A 136 -1.12 8.93 6.88
N GLN A 137 -2.15 8.45 6.19
CA GLN A 137 -3.15 9.31 5.53
C GLN A 137 -3.80 10.26 6.53
N ALA A 138 -4.26 9.74 7.67
CA ALA A 138 -4.87 10.55 8.74
C ALA A 138 -3.92 11.64 9.25
N LEU A 139 -2.64 11.29 9.46
CA LEU A 139 -1.61 12.23 9.87
C LEU A 139 -1.39 13.35 8.83
N LEU A 140 -1.34 13.00 7.54
CA LEU A 140 -1.15 13.99 6.47
C LEU A 140 -2.36 14.93 6.31
N ILE A 141 -3.57 14.40 6.48
CA ILE A 141 -4.81 15.18 6.50
C ILE A 141 -4.82 16.16 7.66
N GLU A 142 -4.44 15.71 8.87
CA GLU A 142 -4.40 16.55 10.06
C GLU A 142 -3.32 17.64 9.97
N ARG A 143 -2.10 17.27 9.60
CA ARG A 143 -0.91 18.14 9.75
C ARG A 143 -0.64 19.06 8.56
N PHE A 144 -1.04 18.64 7.37
CA PHE A 144 -0.85 19.42 6.14
C PHE A 144 -2.18 19.89 5.55
N HIS A 145 -3.30 19.69 6.26
CA HIS A 145 -4.65 19.98 5.76
C HIS A 145 -4.89 19.41 4.36
N LEU A 146 -4.36 18.20 4.12
CA LEU A 146 -4.40 17.53 2.83
C LEU A 146 -5.85 17.30 2.41
N LYS A 147 -6.24 17.92 1.29
CA LYS A 147 -7.47 17.64 0.55
C LYS A 147 -7.11 17.16 -0.84
N PHE A 148 -7.84 16.16 -1.31
CA PHE A 148 -7.58 15.53 -2.58
C PHE A 148 -8.85 14.88 -3.13
N HIS A 149 -8.79 14.56 -4.41
CA HIS A 149 -9.74 13.67 -5.05
C HIS A 149 -9.01 12.70 -5.98
N MET A 150 -9.68 11.58 -6.29
CA MET A 150 -9.19 10.61 -7.26
C MET A 150 -9.72 10.97 -8.65
N GLU A 151 -8.82 11.04 -9.62
CA GLU A 151 -9.16 11.05 -11.02
C GLU A 151 -8.95 9.65 -11.59
N SER A 152 -9.85 9.19 -12.45
CA SER A 152 -9.77 7.87 -13.09
C SER A 152 -9.88 7.96 -14.61
N PRO A 153 -9.07 8.79 -15.29
CA PRO A 153 -9.10 8.89 -16.73
C PRO A 153 -8.71 7.57 -17.39
N GLU A 154 -9.28 7.30 -18.56
CA GLU A 154 -8.76 6.24 -19.42
C GLU A 154 -7.42 6.66 -20.03
N GLY A 155 -6.47 5.73 -20.04
CA GLY A 155 -5.16 5.95 -20.63
C GLY A 155 -4.46 4.66 -21.04
N THR A 156 -3.19 4.80 -21.40
CA THR A 156 -2.33 3.65 -21.62
C THR A 156 -2.00 3.02 -20.26
N VAL A 157 -2.10 1.70 -20.18
CA VAL A 157 -1.60 0.90 -19.05
C VAL A 157 -0.82 -0.29 -19.60
N TYR A 158 0.06 -0.88 -18.78
CA TYR A 158 0.70 -2.14 -19.08
C TYR A 158 0.18 -3.23 -18.13
N LEU A 159 0.06 -4.44 -18.65
CA LEU A 159 -0.20 -5.63 -17.86
C LEU A 159 1.11 -6.42 -17.80
N LEU A 160 1.64 -6.64 -16.60
CA LEU A 160 2.74 -7.58 -16.37
C LEU A 160 2.15 -8.99 -16.41
N LYS A 161 2.53 -9.78 -17.42
CA LYS A 161 1.99 -11.12 -17.66
C LYS A 161 3.12 -12.13 -17.77
N ARG A 162 2.77 -13.41 -17.59
CA ARG A 162 3.65 -14.50 -18.02
C ARG A 162 3.90 -14.42 -19.53
N GLY A 163 5.16 -14.53 -19.93
CA GLY A 163 5.58 -14.66 -21.31
C GLY A 163 5.29 -16.05 -21.87
N ASP A 164 5.55 -16.24 -23.16
CA ASP A 164 5.25 -17.51 -23.84
C ASP A 164 6.36 -18.57 -23.61
N GLY A 165 7.51 -18.14 -23.08
CA GLY A 165 8.65 -18.99 -22.74
C GLY A 165 8.61 -19.58 -21.32
N PRO A 166 9.64 -20.37 -20.96
CA PRO A 166 9.79 -20.85 -19.60
C PRO A 166 10.00 -19.68 -18.63
N LEU A 167 9.40 -19.77 -17.43
CA LEU A 167 9.70 -18.86 -16.33
C LEU A 167 11.14 -19.08 -15.88
N ARG A 168 11.85 -17.99 -15.66
CA ARG A 168 13.23 -18.00 -15.17
C ARG A 168 13.32 -17.22 -13.86
N LEU A 169 12.38 -17.46 -12.97
CA LEU A 169 12.34 -16.87 -11.63
C LEU A 169 12.64 -17.98 -10.63
N GLU A 170 13.47 -17.69 -9.64
CA GLU A 170 13.72 -18.58 -8.50
C GLU A 170 12.77 -18.20 -7.37
N ALA A 171 11.91 -19.13 -6.94
CA ALA A 171 11.04 -18.89 -5.80
C ALA A 171 11.88 -18.65 -4.54
N SER A 172 11.48 -17.66 -3.76
CA SER A 172 12.12 -17.29 -2.50
C SER A 172 11.13 -17.38 -1.36
N GLU A 173 11.55 -18.01 -0.27
CA GLU A 173 10.83 -17.89 1.00
C GLU A 173 11.12 -16.54 1.64
N LEU A 174 10.11 -15.99 2.31
CA LEU A 174 10.20 -14.74 3.03
C LEU A 174 10.79 -14.99 4.42
N ASN A 175 12.11 -14.87 4.55
CA ASN A 175 12.78 -15.01 5.84
C ASN A 175 12.78 -13.69 6.61
N LEU A 176 11.63 -13.39 7.23
CA LEU A 176 11.44 -12.20 8.07
C LEU A 176 12.18 -12.27 9.41
N TYR A 177 12.65 -13.46 9.76
CA TYR A 177 13.28 -13.74 11.04
C TYR A 177 14.59 -14.49 10.84
N THR A 178 15.59 -14.12 11.63
CA THR A 178 16.82 -14.90 11.78
C THR A 178 16.66 -15.80 13.00
N ARG A 179 17.07 -17.07 12.86
CA ARG A 179 17.20 -17.97 14.00
C ARG A 179 18.67 -18.05 14.39
N SER A 180 19.00 -17.60 15.59
CA SER A 180 20.34 -17.70 16.17
C SER A 180 20.67 -19.15 16.58
N GLU A 181 21.96 -19.44 16.79
CA GLU A 181 22.42 -20.78 17.25
C GLU A 181 21.80 -21.21 18.58
N ASP A 182 21.44 -20.26 19.45
CA ASP A 182 20.75 -20.51 20.72
C ASP A 182 19.23 -20.76 20.56
N GLY A 183 18.73 -20.76 19.32
CA GLY A 183 17.33 -20.98 19.00
C GLY A 183 16.43 -19.75 19.14
N SER A 184 16.96 -18.59 19.54
CA SER A 184 16.21 -17.34 19.53
C SER A 184 15.82 -16.94 18.11
N ILE A 185 14.59 -16.45 17.95
CA ILE A 185 14.06 -15.92 16.69
C ILE A 185 14.02 -14.41 16.85
N THR A 186 14.85 -13.70 16.09
CA THR A 186 14.83 -12.23 16.04
C THR A 186 14.31 -11.79 14.67
N PRO A 187 13.53 -10.69 14.59
CA PRO A 187 13.32 -10.03 13.30
C PRO A 187 14.68 -9.79 12.66
N ARG A 188 14.83 -10.14 11.37
CA ARG A 188 16.11 -9.94 10.70
C ARG A 188 16.41 -8.45 10.69
N ASP A 189 17.45 -8.04 11.40
CA ASP A 189 17.91 -6.66 11.38
C ASP A 189 18.32 -6.31 9.93
N ALA A 190 17.53 -5.44 9.30
CA ALA A 190 17.93 -4.63 8.16
C ALA A 190 18.03 -5.26 6.75
N TYR A 191 17.29 -6.31 6.39
CA TYR A 191 17.09 -6.62 4.97
C TYR A 191 15.64 -6.48 4.54
N PRO A 192 15.30 -5.44 3.76
CA PRO A 192 13.97 -5.33 3.21
C PRO A 192 13.72 -6.47 2.24
N THR A 193 12.49 -6.95 2.27
CA THR A 193 11.88 -7.72 1.21
C THR A 193 11.75 -6.83 -0.03
N GLY A 194 12.02 -7.39 -1.21
CA GLY A 194 12.00 -6.61 -2.44
C GLY A 194 13.18 -5.63 -2.56
N ASP A 195 14.08 -5.91 -3.51
CA ASP A 195 15.16 -5.01 -3.88
C ASP A 195 15.49 -5.17 -5.37
N VAL A 196 15.95 -4.10 -6.01
CA VAL A 196 16.50 -4.12 -7.37
C VAL A 196 18.00 -3.91 -7.30
N GLY A 197 18.76 -4.98 -7.50
CA GLY A 197 20.21 -4.92 -7.56
C GLY A 197 20.70 -4.36 -8.88
N MET A 198 21.34 -3.20 -8.85
CA MET A 198 22.05 -2.61 -9.99
C MET A 198 23.37 -2.02 -9.50
N ALA A 199 24.47 -2.66 -9.88
CA ALA A 199 25.83 -2.18 -9.58
C ALA A 199 26.73 -2.44 -10.78
N SER A 200 27.76 -1.62 -10.96
CA SER A 200 28.77 -1.87 -11.98
C SER A 200 29.49 -3.20 -11.71
N GLY A 201 29.71 -3.98 -12.76
CA GLY A 201 30.25 -5.33 -12.70
C GLY A 201 29.26 -6.38 -12.17
N ALA A 202 28.00 -6.02 -11.91
CA ALA A 202 26.97 -6.93 -11.43
C ALA A 202 25.80 -7.03 -12.43
N PRO A 203 25.11 -8.19 -12.47
CA PRO A 203 23.89 -8.32 -13.23
C PRO A 203 22.76 -7.48 -12.63
N VAL A 204 21.84 -7.02 -13.49
CA VAL A 204 20.55 -6.51 -13.01
C VAL A 204 19.83 -7.65 -12.30
N ALA A 205 19.34 -7.40 -11.09
CA ALA A 205 18.71 -8.43 -10.28
C ALA A 205 17.47 -7.91 -9.56
N ILE A 206 16.56 -8.83 -9.26
CA ILE A 206 15.54 -8.63 -8.22
C ILE A 206 15.77 -9.64 -7.10
N TYR A 207 15.62 -9.18 -5.87
CA TYR A 207 15.78 -10.02 -4.68
C TYR A 207 14.51 -10.02 -3.86
N GLN A 208 14.02 -11.20 -3.50
CA GLN A 208 12.81 -11.41 -2.69
C GLN A 208 11.64 -10.50 -3.10
N THR A 209 11.38 -10.38 -4.41
CA THR A 209 10.42 -9.42 -4.96
C THR A 209 9.14 -10.11 -5.41
N SER A 210 7.97 -9.64 -4.98
CA SER A 210 6.68 -10.12 -5.50
C SER A 210 6.35 -9.51 -6.86
N MET A 211 5.44 -10.12 -7.62
CA MET A 211 5.06 -9.56 -8.93
C MET A 211 4.30 -8.23 -8.81
N LEU A 212 3.58 -8.02 -7.70
CA LEU A 212 2.99 -6.72 -7.36
C LEU A 212 4.06 -5.65 -7.14
N GLN A 213 5.11 -5.97 -6.38
CA GLN A 213 6.24 -5.07 -6.15
C GLN A 213 6.98 -4.76 -7.46
N LEU A 214 7.25 -5.78 -8.28
CA LEU A 214 7.88 -5.59 -9.59
C LEU A 214 7.02 -4.70 -10.50
N ALA A 215 5.70 -4.88 -10.50
CA ALA A 215 4.78 -4.02 -11.25
C ALA A 215 4.87 -2.55 -10.77
N ARG A 216 4.91 -2.29 -9.45
CA ARG A 216 5.08 -0.94 -8.90
C ARG A 216 6.40 -0.29 -9.35
N VAL A 217 7.51 -1.04 -9.32
CA VAL A 217 8.81 -0.56 -9.82
C VAL A 217 8.73 -0.22 -11.30
N LEU A 218 8.26 -1.16 -12.13
CA LEU A 218 8.13 -0.95 -13.58
C LEU A 218 7.21 0.24 -13.89
N SER A 219 6.16 0.45 -13.08
CA SER A 219 5.27 1.60 -13.23
C SER A 219 5.99 2.92 -12.98
N ASN A 220 6.78 3.02 -11.90
CA ASN A 220 7.60 4.21 -11.64
C ASN A 220 8.61 4.49 -12.76
N LEU A 221 9.24 3.44 -13.29
CA LEU A 221 10.22 3.57 -14.37
C LEU A 221 9.61 4.01 -15.70
N LYS A 222 8.44 3.48 -16.04
CA LYS A 222 7.76 3.79 -17.29
C LYS A 222 6.86 5.03 -17.19
N GLN A 223 6.59 5.52 -15.99
CA GLN A 223 5.58 6.56 -15.70
C GLN A 223 4.21 6.26 -16.32
N VAL A 224 3.83 4.99 -16.27
CA VAL A 224 2.58 4.43 -16.80
C VAL A 224 2.13 3.34 -15.84
N PRO A 225 0.82 3.13 -15.57
CA PRO A 225 0.40 2.06 -14.67
C PRO A 225 0.84 0.72 -15.19
N VAL A 226 1.34 -0.12 -14.28
CA VAL A 226 1.63 -1.52 -14.55
C VAL A 226 0.83 -2.34 -13.55
N SER A 227 -0.07 -3.18 -14.04
CA SER A 227 -0.88 -4.09 -13.22
C SER A 227 -0.31 -5.50 -13.31
N ASP A 228 -0.12 -6.14 -12.15
CA ASP A 228 0.25 -7.55 -12.09
C ASP A 228 -0.92 -8.43 -12.55
N GLN A 229 -0.69 -9.18 -13.63
CA GLN A 229 -1.56 -10.24 -14.15
C GLN A 229 -0.75 -11.49 -14.47
N THR A 230 0.33 -11.72 -13.71
CA THR A 230 1.20 -12.89 -13.89
C THR A 230 0.57 -14.16 -13.32
N GLY A 231 -0.25 -14.03 -12.28
CA GLY A 231 -0.78 -15.16 -11.51
C GLY A 231 0.28 -15.88 -10.69
N LEU A 232 1.42 -15.24 -10.43
CA LEU A 232 2.55 -15.83 -9.70
C LEU A 232 2.53 -15.37 -8.24
N PRO A 233 2.22 -16.27 -7.28
CA PRO A 233 2.20 -15.92 -5.86
C PRO A 233 3.61 -15.93 -5.26
N GLY A 234 3.77 -15.24 -4.14
CA GLY A 234 5.02 -15.26 -3.36
C GLY A 234 6.09 -14.32 -3.89
N PHE A 235 7.34 -14.61 -3.53
CA PHE A 235 8.50 -13.77 -3.80
C PHE A 235 9.49 -14.50 -4.68
N TYR A 236 10.20 -13.74 -5.51
CA TYR A 236 11.13 -14.31 -6.48
C TYR A 236 12.47 -13.59 -6.47
N ASN A 237 13.52 -14.36 -6.74
CA ASN A 237 14.85 -13.88 -7.10
C ASN A 237 15.05 -14.04 -8.61
N PHE A 238 15.83 -13.14 -9.19
CA PHE A 238 16.29 -13.26 -10.57
C PHE A 238 17.56 -12.45 -10.78
N LYS A 239 18.40 -12.94 -11.69
CA LYS A 239 19.60 -12.25 -12.17
C LYS A 239 19.60 -12.28 -13.70
N SER A 240 19.66 -11.11 -14.31
CA SER A 240 19.79 -10.93 -15.76
C SER A 240 21.14 -11.45 -16.24
N LYS A 241 21.19 -11.85 -17.51
CA LYS A 241 22.45 -12.11 -18.21
C LYS A 241 23.21 -10.82 -18.52
N THR A 242 22.51 -9.69 -18.53
CA THR A 242 23.08 -8.37 -18.73
C THR A 242 23.80 -7.93 -17.47
N VAL A 243 25.11 -7.76 -17.59
CA VAL A 243 25.98 -7.20 -16.54
C VAL A 243 26.20 -5.73 -16.83
N LEU A 244 25.88 -4.87 -15.86
CA LEU A 244 26.06 -3.43 -16.00
C LEU A 244 27.55 -3.07 -15.93
N THR A 245 27.96 -2.12 -16.76
CA THR A 245 29.33 -1.62 -16.84
C THR A 245 29.45 -0.24 -16.19
N ASP A 246 30.67 0.21 -15.90
CA ASP A 246 30.92 1.58 -15.44
C ASP A 246 30.43 2.63 -16.45
N GLU A 247 30.48 2.30 -17.75
CA GLU A 247 30.02 3.17 -18.83
C GLU A 247 28.50 3.36 -18.79
N ASP A 248 27.73 2.31 -18.50
CA ASP A 248 26.28 2.38 -18.35
C ASP A 248 25.87 3.36 -17.24
N PHE A 249 26.59 3.36 -16.11
CA PHE A 249 26.35 4.30 -15.03
C PHE A 249 26.75 5.73 -15.39
N LYS A 250 27.87 5.92 -16.12
CA LYS A 250 28.29 7.24 -16.60
C LYS A 250 27.31 7.85 -17.59
N ASN A 251 26.71 7.01 -18.43
CA ASN A 251 25.69 7.43 -19.40
C ASN A 251 24.33 7.75 -18.74
N GLY A 252 24.12 7.28 -17.50
CA GLY A 252 22.89 7.46 -16.74
C GLY A 252 21.74 6.58 -17.25
N GLY A 253 20.60 6.61 -16.56
CA GLY A 253 19.40 5.89 -17.02
C GLY A 253 19.44 4.37 -16.87
N THR A 254 20.31 3.84 -16.00
CA THR A 254 20.50 2.39 -15.78
C THR A 254 19.23 1.64 -15.39
N MET A 255 18.21 2.34 -14.88
CA MET A 255 16.94 1.71 -14.54
C MET A 255 16.23 1.07 -15.75
N HIS A 256 16.49 1.52 -16.98
CA HIS A 256 15.91 0.90 -18.18
C HIS A 256 16.28 -0.58 -18.32
N PHE A 257 17.47 -0.98 -17.87
CA PHE A 257 17.92 -2.37 -17.96
C PHE A 257 17.02 -3.34 -17.15
N LEU A 258 16.34 -2.87 -16.11
CA LEU A 258 15.32 -3.68 -15.42
C LEU A 258 14.12 -3.96 -16.32
N VAL A 259 13.69 -2.98 -17.11
CA VAL A 259 12.59 -3.14 -18.08
C VAL A 259 12.99 -4.15 -19.15
N ASP A 260 14.23 -4.09 -19.63
CA ASP A 260 14.76 -5.00 -20.65
C ASP A 260 14.99 -6.42 -20.12
N ALA A 261 15.16 -6.58 -18.81
CA ALA A 261 15.27 -7.87 -18.17
C ALA A 261 13.92 -8.60 -17.99
N VAL A 262 12.76 -7.92 -18.16
CA VAL A 262 11.43 -8.54 -17.97
C VAL A 262 11.22 -9.76 -18.89
N PRO A 263 11.54 -9.72 -20.20
CA PRO A 263 11.50 -10.91 -21.05
C PRO A 263 12.45 -12.03 -20.61
N GLU A 264 13.62 -11.70 -20.05
CA GLU A 264 14.56 -12.70 -19.55
C GLU A 264 13.99 -13.49 -18.36
N MET A 265 13.16 -12.87 -17.53
CA MET A 265 12.43 -13.53 -16.44
C MET A 265 11.36 -14.53 -16.95
N GLY A 266 11.06 -14.52 -18.25
CA GLY A 266 9.92 -15.23 -18.83
C GLY A 266 8.60 -14.48 -18.62
N LEU A 267 8.65 -13.16 -18.43
CA LEU A 267 7.50 -12.28 -18.29
C LEU A 267 7.38 -11.36 -19.51
N LYS A 268 6.26 -10.64 -19.64
CA LYS A 268 6.06 -9.64 -20.69
C LYS A 268 5.20 -8.49 -20.20
N LEU A 269 5.45 -7.29 -20.72
CA LEU A 269 4.59 -6.13 -20.56
C LEU A 269 3.68 -6.02 -21.79
N VAL A 270 2.37 -6.10 -21.57
CA VAL A 270 1.37 -5.97 -22.63
C VAL A 270 0.70 -4.60 -22.52
N LYS A 271 0.91 -3.75 -23.53
CA LYS A 271 0.26 -2.44 -23.63
C LYS A 271 -1.24 -2.62 -23.88
N THR A 272 -2.07 -1.95 -23.10
CA THR A 272 -3.52 -1.90 -23.29
C THR A 272 -4.08 -0.54 -22.90
N ARG A 273 -5.39 -0.33 -23.09
CA ARG A 273 -6.13 0.77 -22.48
C ARG A 273 -6.74 0.33 -21.16
N GLY A 274 -6.76 1.23 -20.19
CA GLY A 274 -7.34 1.00 -18.87
C GLY A 274 -7.44 2.29 -18.07
N VAL A 275 -7.99 2.17 -16.86
CA VAL A 275 -8.08 3.29 -15.92
C VAL A 275 -6.68 3.63 -15.39
N VAL A 276 -6.34 4.91 -15.43
CA VAL A 276 -5.13 5.46 -14.84
C VAL A 276 -5.55 6.27 -13.62
N GLU A 277 -5.56 5.64 -12.44
CA GLU A 277 -5.90 6.35 -11.22
C GLU A 277 -4.86 7.42 -10.92
N LYS A 278 -5.29 8.62 -10.54
CA LYS A 278 -4.41 9.68 -10.08
C LYS A 278 -5.00 10.29 -8.83
N LEU A 279 -4.13 10.67 -7.90
CA LEU A 279 -4.51 11.48 -6.75
C LEU A 279 -4.17 12.92 -7.08
N ALA A 280 -5.19 13.75 -7.26
CA ALA A 280 -5.04 15.18 -7.47
C ALA A 280 -5.09 15.89 -6.11
N ILE A 281 -4.03 16.62 -5.79
CA ILE A 281 -3.95 17.43 -4.57
C ILE A 281 -4.76 18.72 -4.77
N ASP A 282 -5.85 18.85 -4.01
CA ASP A 282 -6.73 20.02 -4.02
C ASP A 282 -6.20 21.12 -3.08
N ASN A 283 -5.72 20.73 -1.91
CA ASN A 283 -5.17 21.65 -0.93
C ASN A 283 -4.11 20.97 -0.08
N VAL A 284 -3.04 21.71 0.21
CA VAL A 284 -2.05 21.40 1.24
C VAL A 284 -1.50 22.70 1.80
N GLU A 285 -1.23 22.71 3.08
CA GLU A 285 -0.63 23.83 3.79
C GLU A 285 0.73 23.39 4.34
N PRO A 286 1.77 24.26 4.28
CA PRO A 286 3.03 23.99 4.96
C PRO A 286 2.80 23.78 6.46
N LEU A 287 3.68 23.04 7.13
CA LEU A 287 3.64 22.92 8.59
C LEU A 287 3.64 24.32 9.21
N SER A 288 2.68 24.58 10.09
CA SER A 288 2.69 25.77 10.92
C SER A 288 3.96 25.79 11.77
N ALA A 289 4.61 26.95 11.84
CA ALA A 289 5.68 27.17 12.80
C ALA A 289 5.03 27.26 14.19
N ASP A 290 5.24 26.25 15.02
CA ASP A 290 4.99 26.33 16.47
C ASP A 290 6.12 27.11 17.16
#